data_AF-A0A844B6J3-F1
#
_entry.id   AF-A0A844B6J3-F1
#
_cell.length_a   1.000
_cell.length_b   1.000
_cell.length_c   1.000
_cell.angle_alpha   90.00
_cell.angle_beta   90.00
_cell.angle_gamma   90.00
#
_symmetry.space_group_name_H-M   'P 1'
#
loop_
_entity.id
_entity.type
_entity.pdbx_description
1 polymer ?
#
loop_
_entity_poly.entity_id
_entity_poly.type
_entity_poly.pdbx_seq_one_letter_code
_entity_poly.pdbx_strand_id
1 'polypeptide(L)'
;MKNPLLSVWVLRAALPAMALAASASASGAIPLIVPMERRIELRIESAPLDDVLFQLSYALHPACREDGKGWNDGSSFEIMGRPQGSERLVKSIGQSNAAIKTRFPEAEAGDFVVVANRPGSPSGHAGLKQGDFIVPAKRTEETNQGTPTRESASETAKRLADEREKRYSENPVVTRTVRRNGQTSEIPVRLVRVCAMRLHVFDSQYMYADSDGAMVFLTAPFMKGLDALEAKVVLAHEAAQVALGFSKNRERGKMLAEAVLGSLVTLGENRESGLSPATDQQLIAADRLAMRTLVQMGVEPLAYLVIMKKLTAESGVFSGPTYGRTRPLSAARAADIEKNIELWTGERKLLISAGLPLEAALAVTSRLREVVRERDRTFGVNATAATNAMAADAQPAVSLRVGELDIRGRFIRLPGTNWSLAADTGGPVNNRGQDVAKSYQAYATHIEADAARWSVAFMIWDNNITMPQWSSNACAPASEFHREEFAPSRDFPDCIKIFRRDRHLVGSLDDPLYSQARRWLNARSLKIDGPLYEIFYTRYGRDGFGWVRAFVPTKEFTDEKEAVEWSAQLRASMQGLFDGHEQRASLPSLPRQ
;
A
#
# COMPACT_ATOMS: atom_id res chain seq x y z
N MET A 1 -41.49 21.65 57.02
CA MET A 1 -40.75 20.47 57.52
C MET A 1 -40.80 19.39 56.44
N LYS A 2 -39.73 19.21 55.68
CA LYS A 2 -39.60 18.17 54.64
C LYS A 2 -38.60 17.13 55.13
N ASN A 3 -39.02 15.88 55.14
CA ASN A 3 -38.34 14.77 55.80
C ASN A 3 -37.20 14.23 54.89
N PRO A 4 -35.91 14.37 55.25
CA PRO A 4 -34.78 14.05 54.38
C PRO A 4 -34.45 12.55 54.28
N LEU A 5 -35.27 11.67 54.86
CA LEU A 5 -34.97 10.24 54.95
C LEU A 5 -35.54 9.38 53.80
N LEU A 6 -36.36 9.96 52.90
CA LEU A 6 -36.99 9.23 51.79
C LEU A 6 -36.15 9.21 50.48
N SER A 7 -35.12 10.05 50.33
CA SER A 7 -34.28 10.08 49.12
C SER A 7 -33.14 9.04 49.12
N VAL A 8 -32.73 8.57 50.30
CA VAL A 8 -31.60 7.62 50.43
C VAL A 8 -32.00 6.18 50.10
N TRP A 9 -33.27 5.83 50.30
CA TRP A 9 -33.76 4.48 50.03
C TRP A 9 -34.02 4.21 48.54
N VAL A 10 -34.41 5.23 47.76
CA VAL A 10 -34.61 5.08 46.31
C VAL A 10 -33.27 4.97 45.56
N LEU A 11 -32.21 5.62 46.02
CA LEU A 11 -30.87 5.48 45.42
C LEU A 11 -30.20 4.12 45.71
N ARG A 12 -30.47 3.50 46.87
CA ARG A 12 -29.86 2.20 47.22
C ARG A 12 -30.47 1.00 46.48
N ALA A 13 -31.70 1.12 45.96
CA ALA A 13 -32.32 0.06 45.16
C ALA A 13 -31.95 0.14 43.65
N ALA A 14 -31.57 1.31 43.13
CA ALA A 14 -31.23 1.50 41.72
C ALA A 14 -29.80 1.07 41.35
N LEU A 15 -28.85 1.18 42.29
CA LEU A 15 -27.43 0.82 42.10
C LEU A 15 -27.19 -0.69 41.84
N PRO A 16 -27.82 -1.64 42.58
CA PRO A 16 -27.63 -3.07 42.28
C PRO A 16 -28.33 -3.50 40.98
N ALA A 17 -29.44 -2.85 40.58
CA ALA A 17 -30.12 -3.15 39.32
C ALA A 17 -29.31 -2.71 38.09
N MET A 18 -28.61 -1.56 38.16
CA MET A 18 -27.67 -1.15 37.10
C MET A 18 -26.39 -2.00 37.07
N ALA A 19 -25.90 -2.45 38.23
CA ALA A 19 -24.75 -3.35 38.30
C ALA A 19 -25.06 -4.75 37.73
N LEU A 20 -26.28 -5.26 37.93
CA LEU A 20 -26.77 -6.51 37.32
C LEU A 20 -27.07 -6.36 35.82
N ALA A 21 -27.59 -5.21 35.36
CA ALA A 21 -27.77 -4.95 33.94
C ALA A 21 -26.43 -4.81 33.19
N ALA A 22 -25.42 -4.17 33.80
CA ALA A 22 -24.08 -4.02 33.21
C ALA A 22 -23.29 -5.35 33.15
N SER A 23 -23.55 -6.28 34.07
CA SER A 23 -22.93 -7.62 34.08
C SER A 23 -23.66 -8.62 33.16
N ALA A 24 -24.96 -8.44 32.93
CA ALA A 24 -25.72 -9.22 31.95
C ALA A 24 -25.45 -8.80 30.49
N SER A 25 -25.05 -7.56 30.21
CA SER A 25 -24.63 -7.12 28.87
C SER A 25 -23.20 -7.49 28.48
N ALA A 26 -22.36 -7.93 29.45
CA ALA A 26 -20.97 -8.31 29.20
C ALA A 26 -20.78 -9.82 28.94
N SER A 27 -21.82 -10.63 29.13
CA SER A 27 -21.76 -12.11 29.06
C SER A 27 -22.14 -12.69 27.69
N GLY A 28 -22.42 -11.84 26.69
CA GLY A 28 -22.85 -12.24 25.34
C GLY A 28 -21.85 -12.04 24.21
N ALA A 29 -20.65 -11.51 24.47
CA ALA A 29 -19.61 -11.43 23.46
C ALA A 29 -18.98 -12.82 23.28
N ILE A 30 -19.56 -13.63 22.39
CA ILE A 30 -18.93 -14.85 21.91
C ILE A 30 -17.58 -14.41 21.32
N PRO A 31 -16.46 -15.04 21.72
CA PRO A 31 -15.17 -14.66 21.20
C PRO A 31 -15.22 -14.72 19.67
N LEU A 32 -14.98 -13.58 18.99
CA LEU A 32 -14.82 -13.51 17.54
C LEU A 32 -13.51 -14.23 17.19
N ILE A 33 -13.54 -15.55 17.25
CA ILE A 33 -12.54 -16.42 16.65
C ILE A 33 -12.74 -16.22 15.16
N VAL A 34 -12.02 -15.24 14.58
CA VAL A 34 -11.95 -15.06 13.14
C VAL A 34 -11.52 -16.41 12.56
N PRO A 35 -12.35 -17.06 11.71
CA PRO A 35 -11.97 -18.31 11.10
C PRO A 35 -10.62 -18.16 10.41
N MET A 36 -9.79 -19.19 10.47
CA MET A 36 -8.41 -19.09 9.98
C MET A 36 -8.36 -18.81 8.47
N GLU A 37 -9.36 -19.30 7.74
CA GLU A 37 -9.63 -18.97 6.34
C GLU A 37 -9.79 -17.46 6.14
N ARG A 38 -10.65 -16.82 6.96
CA ARG A 38 -10.85 -15.37 6.90
C ARG A 38 -9.60 -14.59 7.26
N ARG A 39 -8.75 -15.11 8.15
CA ARG A 39 -7.46 -14.49 8.47
C ARG A 39 -6.50 -14.49 7.27
N ILE A 40 -6.42 -15.60 6.54
CA ILE A 40 -5.60 -15.70 5.32
C ILE A 40 -6.15 -14.74 4.25
N GLU A 41 -7.47 -14.69 4.07
CA GLU A 41 -8.12 -13.72 3.18
C GLU A 41 -7.78 -12.28 3.53
N LEU A 42 -7.94 -11.88 4.80
CA LEU A 42 -7.59 -10.54 5.26
C LEU A 42 -6.12 -10.21 5.02
N ARG A 43 -5.22 -11.19 5.13
CA ARG A 43 -3.80 -11.01 4.85
C ARG A 43 -3.50 -10.83 3.37
N ILE A 44 -4.26 -11.49 2.49
CA ILE A 44 -4.21 -11.28 1.04
C ILE A 44 -4.80 -9.90 0.69
N GLU A 45 -5.99 -9.58 1.20
CA GLU A 45 -6.68 -8.29 0.99
C GLU A 45 -5.80 -7.10 1.42
N SER A 46 -5.07 -7.24 2.53
CA SER A 46 -4.19 -6.19 3.07
C SER A 46 -2.78 -6.19 2.48
N ALA A 47 -2.47 -7.04 1.50
CA ALA A 47 -1.14 -7.12 0.89
C ALA A 47 -0.60 -5.77 0.38
N PRO A 48 -1.39 -4.93 -0.33
CA PRO A 48 -0.89 -3.62 -0.78
C PRO A 48 -0.54 -2.70 0.38
N LEU A 49 -1.29 -2.77 1.48
CA LEU A 49 -1.07 -1.96 2.67
C LEU A 49 0.18 -2.39 3.43
N ASP A 50 0.44 -3.69 3.54
CA ASP A 50 1.68 -4.14 4.18
C ASP A 50 2.92 -3.84 3.32
N ASP A 51 2.80 -3.82 1.98
CA ASP A 51 3.87 -3.33 1.11
C ASP A 51 4.20 -1.84 1.39
N VAL A 52 3.16 -1.00 1.54
CA VAL A 52 3.32 0.39 1.98
C VAL A 52 3.95 0.46 3.37
N LEU A 53 3.49 -0.34 4.33
CA LEU A 53 4.05 -0.37 5.68
C LEU A 53 5.52 -0.81 5.69
N PHE A 54 5.92 -1.74 4.82
CA PHE A 54 7.31 -2.13 4.66
C PHE A 54 8.18 -0.98 4.13
N GLN A 55 7.70 -0.24 3.13
CA GLN A 55 8.42 0.95 2.62
C GLN A 55 8.58 2.02 3.71
N LEU A 56 7.51 2.26 4.49
CA LEU A 56 7.54 3.14 5.66
C LEU A 56 8.52 2.64 6.72
N SER A 57 8.55 1.33 6.99
CA SER A 57 9.42 0.76 8.04
C SER A 57 10.90 0.82 7.66
N TYR A 58 11.24 0.64 6.37
CA TYR A 58 12.59 0.88 5.86
C TYR A 58 13.01 2.35 6.01
N ALA A 59 12.12 3.27 5.62
CA ALA A 59 12.34 4.70 5.71
C ALA A 59 12.52 5.19 7.14
N LEU A 60 11.66 4.71 8.05
CA LEU A 60 11.62 5.10 9.46
C LEU A 60 12.66 4.39 10.33
N HIS A 61 13.39 3.41 9.81
CA HIS A 61 14.43 2.68 10.54
C HIS A 61 15.38 3.59 11.37
N PRO A 62 15.89 4.73 10.87
CA PRO A 62 16.76 5.60 11.67
C PRO A 62 16.06 6.25 12.88
N ALA A 63 14.74 6.43 12.81
CA ALA A 63 13.93 6.96 13.91
C ALA A 63 13.54 5.88 14.93
N CYS A 64 13.60 4.60 14.55
CA CYS A 64 13.24 3.51 15.45
C CYS A 64 14.27 3.29 16.54
N ARG A 65 13.80 2.80 17.69
CA ARG A 65 14.66 2.32 18.78
C ARG A 65 15.46 1.09 18.34
N GLU A 66 16.63 0.87 18.93
CA GLU A 66 17.48 -0.30 18.60
C GLU A 66 16.75 -1.64 18.74
N ASP A 67 15.94 -1.80 19.80
CA ASP A 67 15.14 -3.00 20.04
C ASP A 67 13.93 -3.16 19.09
N GLY A 68 13.68 -2.15 18.26
CA GLY A 68 12.68 -2.16 17.19
C GLY A 68 13.30 -2.24 15.79
N LYS A 69 14.63 -2.38 15.65
CA LYS A 69 15.32 -2.53 14.36
C LYS A 69 15.52 -4.00 14.05
N GLY A 70 15.54 -4.35 12.76
CA GLY A 70 15.88 -5.69 12.32
C GLY A 70 16.11 -5.79 10.82
N TRP A 71 16.72 -6.90 10.40
CA TRP A 71 16.88 -7.25 8.99
C TRP A 71 15.63 -7.96 8.47
N ASN A 72 15.12 -7.51 7.33
CA ASN A 72 13.92 -8.05 6.71
C ASN A 72 14.01 -7.97 5.18
N ASP A 73 13.43 -8.95 4.48
CA ASP A 73 13.26 -8.96 3.01
C ASP A 73 11.85 -8.52 2.58
N GLY A 74 10.97 -8.24 3.54
CA GLY A 74 9.59 -7.85 3.34
C GLY A 74 8.67 -9.00 2.94
N SER A 75 9.11 -10.26 2.99
CA SER A 75 8.26 -11.41 2.64
C SER A 75 7.05 -11.53 3.58
N SER A 76 5.86 -11.76 3.02
CA SER A 76 4.68 -12.19 3.78
C SER A 76 4.52 -13.69 3.65
N PHE A 77 4.76 -14.43 4.72
CA PHE A 77 4.54 -15.87 4.72
C PHE A 77 3.63 -16.32 5.85
N GLU A 78 2.92 -17.42 5.60
CA GLU A 78 2.31 -18.26 6.61
C GLU A 78 3.07 -19.58 6.70
N ILE A 79 3.12 -20.17 7.88
CA ILE A 79 3.90 -21.40 8.11
C ILE A 79 2.93 -22.57 8.13
N MET A 80 3.20 -23.57 7.28
CA MET A 80 2.58 -24.90 7.39
C MET A 80 3.21 -25.63 8.58
N GLY A 81 2.62 -25.49 9.75
CA GLY A 81 3.16 -26.05 10.98
C GLY A 81 3.18 -27.58 10.97
N ARG A 82 4.17 -28.20 11.60
CA ARG A 82 4.10 -29.63 11.94
C ARG A 82 3.30 -29.75 13.24
N PRO A 83 2.18 -30.47 13.27
CA PRO A 83 1.39 -30.62 14.49
C PRO A 83 2.19 -31.41 15.53
N GLN A 84 2.79 -30.69 16.48
CA GLN A 84 3.50 -31.24 17.63
C GLN A 84 3.15 -30.39 18.87
N GLY A 85 3.12 -30.99 20.06
CA GLY A 85 2.81 -30.31 21.31
C GLY A 85 1.45 -30.69 21.90
N SER A 86 0.85 -29.78 22.69
CA SER A 86 -0.42 -30.03 23.36
C SER A 86 -1.57 -30.19 22.34
N GLU A 87 -2.62 -30.93 22.71
CA GLU A 87 -3.79 -31.17 21.86
C GLU A 87 -4.39 -29.86 21.31
N ARG A 88 -4.45 -28.81 22.15
CA ARG A 88 -4.93 -27.48 21.74
C ARG A 88 -4.07 -26.85 20.65
N LEU A 89 -2.74 -26.96 20.76
CA LEU A 89 -1.80 -26.45 19.76
C LEU A 89 -1.91 -27.26 18.47
N VAL A 90 -1.99 -28.59 18.58
CA VAL A 90 -2.20 -29.49 17.45
C VAL A 90 -3.49 -29.14 16.70
N LYS A 91 -4.60 -28.89 17.41
CA LYS A 91 -5.87 -28.48 16.81
C LYS A 91 -5.76 -27.13 16.09
N SER A 92 -5.12 -26.14 16.71
CA SER A 92 -4.93 -24.81 16.11
C SER A 92 -4.03 -24.84 14.87
N ILE A 93 -2.93 -25.61 14.93
CA ILE A 93 -2.04 -25.83 13.78
C ILE A 93 -2.80 -26.57 12.68
N GLY A 94 -3.59 -27.58 13.03
CA GLY A 94 -4.43 -28.32 12.09
C GLY A 94 -5.41 -27.43 11.32
N GLN A 95 -6.08 -26.50 12.02
CA GLN A 95 -6.97 -25.51 11.39
C GLN A 95 -6.19 -24.55 10.46
N SER A 96 -5.03 -24.07 10.88
CA SER A 96 -4.14 -23.25 10.03
C SER A 96 -3.69 -23.98 8.78
N ASN A 97 -3.26 -25.22 8.92
CA ASN A 97 -2.83 -26.03 7.79
C ASN A 97 -3.98 -26.33 6.84
N ALA A 98 -5.19 -26.58 7.35
CA ALA A 98 -6.38 -26.80 6.52
C ALA A 98 -6.75 -25.55 5.72
N ALA A 99 -6.75 -24.37 6.36
CA ALA A 99 -7.02 -23.09 5.70
C ALA A 99 -5.97 -22.77 4.61
N ILE A 100 -4.68 -22.97 4.91
CA ILE A 100 -3.60 -22.79 3.94
C ILE A 100 -3.76 -23.77 2.77
N LYS A 101 -3.99 -25.06 3.02
CA LYS A 101 -4.17 -26.07 1.95
C LYS A 101 -5.38 -25.82 1.08
N THR A 102 -6.45 -25.27 1.64
CA THR A 102 -7.65 -24.89 0.86
C THR A 102 -7.29 -23.85 -0.21
N ARG A 103 -6.40 -22.90 0.12
CA ARG A 103 -5.97 -21.85 -0.81
C ARG A 103 -4.76 -22.26 -1.66
N PHE A 104 -3.87 -23.08 -1.11
CA PHE A 104 -2.59 -23.49 -1.69
C PHE A 104 -2.46 -25.02 -1.57
N PRO A 105 -3.10 -25.80 -2.46
CA PRO A 105 -3.19 -27.25 -2.32
C PRO A 105 -1.84 -27.97 -2.41
N GLU A 106 -0.83 -27.36 -3.03
CA GLU A 106 0.54 -27.87 -3.15
C GLU A 106 1.41 -27.63 -1.90
N ALA A 107 0.86 -27.00 -0.85
CA ALA A 107 1.60 -26.71 0.37
C ALA A 107 1.88 -27.98 1.20
N GLU A 108 3.15 -28.19 1.56
CA GLU A 108 3.59 -29.32 2.37
C GLU A 108 3.90 -28.91 3.82
N ALA A 109 3.97 -29.90 4.72
CA ALA A 109 4.24 -29.64 6.13
C ALA A 109 5.70 -29.18 6.35
N GLY A 110 5.85 -27.95 6.85
CA GLY A 110 7.14 -27.28 7.03
C GLY A 110 7.42 -26.17 6.00
N ASP A 111 6.60 -26.04 4.96
CA ASP A 111 6.73 -24.95 4.01
C ASP A 111 6.37 -23.60 4.63
N PHE A 112 7.07 -22.56 4.18
CA PHE A 112 6.65 -21.17 4.34
C PHE A 112 5.94 -20.74 3.06
N VAL A 113 4.63 -20.56 3.11
CA VAL A 113 3.82 -20.20 1.95
C VAL A 113 3.78 -18.69 1.81
N VAL A 114 4.22 -18.15 0.68
CA VAL A 114 4.11 -16.73 0.39
C VAL A 114 2.64 -16.39 0.13
N VAL A 115 2.00 -15.70 1.07
CA VAL A 115 0.56 -15.45 1.00
C VAL A 115 0.19 -14.16 0.26
N ALA A 116 1.16 -13.29 -0.01
CA ALA A 116 0.90 -11.98 -0.59
C ALA A 116 2.05 -11.52 -1.48
N ASN A 117 1.72 -10.92 -2.63
CA ASN A 117 2.68 -10.21 -3.47
C ASN A 117 3.08 -8.88 -2.81
N ARG A 118 4.39 -8.60 -2.78
CA ARG A 118 4.96 -7.36 -2.22
C ARG A 118 6.02 -6.75 -3.14
N PRO A 119 5.59 -6.19 -4.28
CA PRO A 119 6.51 -5.73 -5.31
C PRO A 119 7.40 -4.56 -4.86
N GLY A 120 7.06 -3.86 -3.77
CA GLY A 120 7.86 -2.79 -3.19
C GLY A 120 8.89 -3.25 -2.15
N SER A 121 9.09 -4.56 -1.99
CA SER A 121 10.04 -5.14 -1.02
C SER A 121 11.16 -5.94 -1.70
N PRO A 122 12.30 -6.18 -1.02
CA PRO A 122 13.38 -7.00 -1.58
C PRO A 122 12.98 -8.39 -2.05
N SER A 123 12.07 -9.05 -1.33
CA SER A 123 11.53 -10.36 -1.72
C SER A 123 10.76 -10.29 -3.04
N GLY A 124 9.88 -9.30 -3.19
CA GLY A 124 9.16 -9.08 -4.46
C GLY A 124 10.10 -8.70 -5.60
N HIS A 125 11.12 -7.88 -5.33
CA HIS A 125 12.17 -7.54 -6.30
C HIS A 125 13.02 -8.75 -6.72
N ALA A 126 13.25 -9.70 -5.82
CA ALA A 126 13.91 -10.96 -6.12
C ALA A 126 13.01 -11.94 -6.91
N GLY A 127 11.74 -11.60 -7.14
CA GLY A 127 10.80 -12.40 -7.92
C GLY A 127 10.00 -13.41 -7.10
N LEU A 128 9.96 -13.28 -5.76
CA LEU A 128 9.01 -14.04 -4.94
C LEU A 128 7.58 -13.57 -5.25
N LYS A 129 6.69 -14.53 -5.48
CA LYS A 129 5.29 -14.34 -5.85
C LYS A 129 4.39 -15.06 -4.84
N GLN A 130 3.15 -14.61 -4.71
CA GLN A 130 2.12 -15.30 -3.95
C GLN A 130 1.93 -16.73 -4.48
N GLY A 131 1.84 -17.69 -3.57
CA GLY A 131 1.78 -19.12 -3.87
C GLY A 131 3.14 -19.81 -3.93
N ASP A 132 4.25 -19.06 -3.88
CA ASP A 132 5.57 -19.66 -3.74
C ASP A 132 5.71 -20.37 -2.39
N PHE A 133 6.41 -21.51 -2.39
CA PHE A 133 6.77 -22.25 -1.19
C PHE A 133 8.25 -22.05 -0.90
N ILE A 134 8.59 -21.35 0.18
CA ILE A 134 9.97 -21.25 0.63
C ILE A 134 10.27 -22.51 1.45
N VAL A 135 11.11 -23.36 0.90
CA VAL A 135 11.54 -24.61 1.52
C VAL A 135 12.61 -24.26 2.56
N PRO A 136 12.44 -24.62 3.84
CA PRO A 136 13.47 -24.40 4.83
C PRO A 136 14.76 -25.12 4.40
N ALA A 137 15.90 -24.44 4.48
CA ALA A 137 17.19 -25.11 4.30
C ALA A 137 17.23 -26.33 5.23
N LYS A 138 17.63 -27.50 4.70
CA LYS A 138 17.79 -28.73 5.49
C LYS A 138 18.61 -28.33 6.72
N ARG A 139 18.02 -28.45 7.93
CA ARG A 139 18.79 -28.25 9.16
C ARG A 139 19.92 -29.27 9.09
N THR A 140 21.16 -28.78 8.96
CA THR A 140 22.31 -29.62 9.23
C THR A 140 22.17 -30.07 10.69
N GLU A 141 22.23 -31.38 10.92
CA GLU A 141 21.96 -32.02 12.22
C GLU A 141 22.88 -31.54 13.36
N GLU A 142 23.89 -30.71 13.04
CA GLU A 142 24.85 -30.08 13.96
C GLU A 142 24.22 -29.14 15.01
N THR A 143 22.92 -28.84 14.95
CA THR A 143 22.24 -28.03 15.99
C THR A 143 21.54 -28.84 17.08
N ASN A 144 21.77 -30.16 17.18
CA ASN A 144 21.30 -31.00 18.30
C ASN A 144 22.11 -30.79 19.61
N GLN A 145 22.57 -29.57 19.89
CA GLN A 145 23.10 -29.24 21.22
C GLN A 145 21.93 -29.18 22.20
N GLY A 146 22.03 -29.90 23.31
CA GLY A 146 20.94 -30.27 24.22
C GLY A 146 20.04 -29.11 24.69
N THR A 147 18.85 -29.46 25.16
CA THR A 147 17.79 -28.52 25.56
C THR A 147 18.33 -27.44 26.51
N PRO A 148 18.38 -26.15 26.09
CA PRO A 148 18.91 -25.09 26.93
C PRO A 148 18.04 -24.89 28.19
N THR A 149 18.69 -24.68 29.34
CA THR A 149 18.01 -24.21 30.57
C THR A 149 17.40 -22.83 30.36
N ARG A 150 16.37 -22.44 31.12
CA ARG A 150 15.63 -21.17 30.91
C ARG A 150 16.52 -19.92 30.99
N GLU A 151 17.52 -19.92 31.86
CA GLU A 151 18.50 -18.83 32.01
C GLU A 151 19.45 -18.79 30.80
N SER A 152 19.88 -19.95 30.31
CA SER A 152 20.65 -20.06 29.07
C SER A 152 19.85 -19.71 27.81
N ALA A 153 18.51 -19.75 27.84
CA ALA A 153 17.68 -19.47 26.66
C ALA A 153 17.70 -17.99 26.26
N SER A 154 17.70 -17.07 27.24
CA SER A 154 17.78 -15.61 26.98
C SER A 154 19.15 -15.23 26.43
N GLU A 155 20.23 -15.73 27.04
CA GLU A 155 21.60 -15.51 26.58
C GLU A 155 21.85 -16.14 25.20
N THR A 156 21.33 -17.35 24.97
CA THR A 156 21.40 -18.02 23.66
C THR A 156 20.62 -17.24 22.60
N ALA A 157 19.42 -16.76 22.92
CA ALA A 157 18.63 -15.95 21.98
C ALA A 157 19.33 -14.63 21.63
N LYS A 158 19.95 -13.97 22.61
CA LYS A 158 20.74 -12.76 22.40
C LYS A 158 21.97 -13.05 21.53
N ARG A 159 22.75 -14.09 21.87
CA ARG A 159 23.91 -14.52 21.08
C ARG A 159 23.53 -14.83 19.62
N LEU A 160 22.45 -15.57 19.40
CA LEU A 160 21.94 -15.87 18.05
C LEU A 160 21.40 -14.62 17.33
N ALA A 161 20.90 -13.61 18.06
CA ALA A 161 20.54 -12.33 17.46
C ALA A 161 21.78 -11.55 17.04
N ASP A 162 22.82 -11.48 17.89
CA ASP A 162 24.08 -10.81 17.62
C ASP A 162 24.84 -11.48 16.45
N GLU A 163 24.89 -12.81 16.42
CA GLU A 163 25.47 -13.58 15.31
C GLU A 163 24.73 -13.34 13.98
N ARG A 164 23.39 -13.24 14.01
CA ARG A 164 22.59 -12.89 12.83
C ARG A 164 22.84 -11.46 12.38
N GLU A 165 22.87 -10.52 13.31
CA GLU A 165 23.15 -9.11 13.02
C GLU A 165 24.52 -8.96 12.35
N LYS A 166 25.56 -9.60 12.93
CA LYS A 166 26.90 -9.63 12.35
C LYS A 166 26.88 -10.25 10.94
N ARG A 167 26.30 -11.44 10.78
CA ARG A 167 26.19 -12.12 9.49
C ARG A 167 25.54 -11.24 8.41
N TYR A 168 24.41 -10.62 8.73
CA TYR A 168 23.65 -9.84 7.75
C TYR A 168 24.23 -8.45 7.49
N SER A 169 24.96 -7.87 8.44
CA SER A 169 25.71 -6.65 8.20
C SER A 169 26.93 -6.87 7.28
N GLU A 170 27.58 -8.03 7.36
CA GLU A 170 28.69 -8.42 6.47
C GLU A 170 28.18 -8.89 5.09
N ASN A 171 27.14 -9.72 5.06
CA ASN A 171 26.51 -10.20 3.84
C ASN A 171 24.97 -10.17 3.96
N PRO A 172 24.33 -9.09 3.47
CA PRO A 172 22.89 -8.96 3.54
C PRO A 172 22.14 -9.82 2.53
N VAL A 173 22.80 -10.63 1.69
CA VAL A 173 22.12 -11.49 0.70
C VAL A 173 21.92 -12.88 1.28
N VAL A 174 20.67 -13.36 1.27
CA VAL A 174 20.29 -14.71 1.65
C VAL A 174 19.72 -15.46 0.45
N THR A 175 20.14 -16.71 0.24
CA THR A 175 19.54 -17.58 -0.78
C THR A 175 18.31 -18.26 -0.21
N ARG A 176 17.18 -18.15 -0.91
CA ARG A 176 15.93 -18.84 -0.60
C ARG A 176 15.72 -19.97 -1.61
N THR A 177 15.50 -21.18 -1.13
CA THR A 177 15.02 -22.28 -1.97
C THR A 177 13.52 -22.13 -2.14
N VAL A 178 13.06 -21.90 -3.37
CA VAL A 178 11.67 -21.60 -3.70
C VAL A 178 11.12 -22.68 -4.60
N ARG A 179 10.02 -23.31 -4.19
CA ARG A 179 9.26 -24.25 -4.99
C ARG A 179 8.03 -23.55 -5.57
N ARG A 180 7.87 -23.63 -6.89
CA ARG A 180 6.79 -23.02 -7.67
C ARG A 180 6.40 -23.99 -8.79
N ASN A 181 5.11 -24.35 -8.88
CA ASN A 181 4.60 -25.28 -9.91
C ASN A 181 5.41 -26.59 -9.98
N GLY A 182 5.74 -27.17 -8.82
CA GLY A 182 6.58 -28.36 -8.69
C GLY A 182 8.07 -28.19 -9.00
N GLN A 183 8.52 -27.02 -9.50
CA GLN A 183 9.93 -26.75 -9.77
C GLN A 183 10.59 -26.04 -8.59
N THR A 184 11.82 -26.43 -8.25
CA THR A 184 12.63 -25.80 -7.21
C THR A 184 13.70 -24.92 -7.82
N SER A 185 13.83 -23.71 -7.31
CA SER A 185 14.83 -22.72 -7.72
C SER A 185 15.49 -22.08 -6.50
N GLU A 186 16.70 -21.56 -6.68
CA GLU A 186 17.37 -20.74 -5.67
C GLU A 186 17.26 -19.27 -6.05
N ILE A 187 16.68 -18.47 -5.16
CA ILE A 187 16.46 -17.05 -5.36
C ILE A 187 17.30 -16.27 -4.35
N PRO A 188 18.30 -15.47 -4.79
CA PRO A 188 19.03 -14.58 -3.89
C PRO A 188 18.14 -13.38 -3.52
N VAL A 189 17.99 -13.14 -2.21
CA VAL A 189 17.16 -12.05 -1.68
C VAL A 189 18.03 -11.16 -0.80
N ARG A 190 18.00 -9.85 -1.05
CA ARG A 190 18.75 -8.87 -0.25
C ARG A 190 17.94 -8.45 0.97
N LEU A 191 18.44 -8.74 2.16
CA LEU A 191 17.91 -8.19 3.42
C LEU A 191 18.24 -6.70 3.52
N VAL A 192 17.33 -5.95 4.12
CA VAL A 192 17.53 -4.54 4.45
C VAL A 192 17.18 -4.29 5.92
N ARG A 193 17.86 -3.32 6.55
CA ARG A 193 17.49 -2.89 7.90
C ARG A 193 16.22 -2.06 7.86
N VAL A 194 15.21 -2.51 8.58
CA VAL A 194 13.91 -1.86 8.72
C VAL A 194 13.56 -1.68 10.19
N CYS A 195 12.58 -0.83 10.46
CA CYS A 195 11.83 -0.94 11.69
C CYS A 195 11.00 -2.23 11.66
N ALA A 196 10.98 -3.02 12.72
CA ALA A 196 10.35 -4.34 12.77
C ALA A 196 8.81 -4.29 12.85
N MET A 197 8.19 -3.39 12.07
CA MET A 197 6.76 -3.15 12.00
C MET A 197 6.03 -4.30 11.30
N ARG A 198 4.80 -4.59 11.73
CA ARG A 198 3.92 -5.56 11.05
C ARG A 198 2.50 -5.04 11.01
N LEU A 199 1.81 -5.22 9.89
CA LEU A 199 0.37 -4.94 9.80
C LEU A 199 -0.41 -6.16 10.33
N HIS A 200 -1.40 -5.90 11.16
CA HIS A 200 -2.36 -6.89 11.59
C HIS A 200 -3.78 -6.39 11.30
N VAL A 201 -4.39 -6.98 10.29
CA VAL A 201 -5.80 -6.73 9.97
C VAL A 201 -6.66 -7.75 10.68
N PHE A 202 -7.71 -7.29 11.36
CA PHE A 202 -8.64 -8.16 12.08
C PHE A 202 -10.07 -7.71 11.84
N ASP A 203 -11.00 -8.64 12.02
CA ASP A 203 -12.42 -8.36 11.88
C ASP A 203 -12.94 -7.70 13.16
N SER A 204 -13.65 -6.59 12.99
CA SER A 204 -14.29 -5.84 14.08
C SER A 204 -15.46 -5.07 13.45
N GLN A 205 -16.50 -4.82 14.24
CA GLN A 205 -17.62 -3.96 13.81
C GLN A 205 -17.24 -2.47 13.77
N TYR A 206 -16.08 -2.10 14.33
CA TYR A 206 -15.65 -0.72 14.45
C TYR A 206 -14.65 -0.33 13.36
N MET A 207 -14.59 0.96 13.05
CA MET A 207 -13.69 1.54 12.05
C MET A 207 -12.54 2.29 12.72
N TYR A 208 -11.47 1.57 13.07
CA TYR A 208 -10.28 2.19 13.66
C TYR A 208 -8.96 1.51 13.24
N ALA A 209 -7.87 2.23 13.56
CA ALA A 209 -6.50 1.76 13.54
C ALA A 209 -5.83 2.09 14.88
N ASP A 210 -4.83 1.31 15.26
CA ASP A 210 -4.00 1.56 16.43
C ASP A 210 -2.58 1.05 16.20
N SER A 211 -1.64 1.46 17.05
CA SER A 211 -0.27 0.96 17.02
C SER A 211 0.16 0.55 18.43
N ASP A 212 0.72 -0.66 18.54
CA ASP A 212 1.16 -1.24 19.81
C ASP A 212 2.49 -1.98 19.64
N GLY A 213 3.48 -1.70 20.47
CA GLY A 213 4.85 -2.19 20.28
C GLY A 213 5.33 -1.97 18.84
N ALA A 214 5.56 -3.07 18.13
CA ALA A 214 6.00 -3.11 16.73
C ALA A 214 4.87 -3.50 15.74
N MET A 215 3.62 -3.40 16.16
CA MET A 215 2.46 -3.80 15.37
C MET A 215 1.59 -2.58 15.03
N VAL A 216 1.12 -2.52 13.79
CA VAL A 216 0.07 -1.61 13.35
C VAL A 216 -1.20 -2.45 13.17
N PHE A 217 -2.26 -2.08 13.87
CA PHE A 217 -3.55 -2.75 13.87
C PHE A 217 -4.52 -1.97 13.00
N LEU A 218 -5.23 -2.68 12.12
CA LEU A 218 -6.25 -2.09 11.26
C LEU A 218 -7.49 -2.98 11.29
N THR A 219 -8.66 -2.39 11.50
CA THR A 219 -9.92 -3.13 11.40
C THR A 219 -10.31 -3.34 9.94
N ALA A 220 -10.91 -4.50 9.61
CA ALA A 220 -11.29 -4.82 8.24
C ALA A 220 -12.27 -3.81 7.61
N PRO A 221 -13.32 -3.31 8.31
CA PRO A 221 -14.18 -2.27 7.74
C PRO A 221 -13.44 -0.96 7.49
N PHE A 222 -12.53 -0.56 8.39
CA PHE A 222 -11.75 0.65 8.19
C PHE A 222 -10.83 0.52 6.98
N MET A 223 -10.12 -0.61 6.86
CA MET A 223 -9.32 -0.92 5.68
C MET A 223 -10.12 -0.77 4.37
N LYS A 224 -11.34 -1.32 4.33
CA LYS A 224 -12.21 -1.27 3.14
C LYS A 224 -12.79 0.11 2.86
N GLY A 225 -12.94 0.95 3.89
CA GLY A 225 -13.44 2.32 3.78
C GLY A 225 -12.41 3.36 3.37
N LEU A 226 -11.12 3.02 3.42
CA LEU A 226 -10.02 3.90 3.05
C LEU A 226 -9.70 3.78 1.56
N ASP A 227 -9.53 4.90 0.87
CA ASP A 227 -8.85 4.88 -0.42
C ASP A 227 -7.33 4.68 -0.26
N ALA A 228 -6.61 4.52 -1.37
CA ALA A 228 -5.17 4.24 -1.34
C ALA A 228 -4.34 5.36 -0.69
N LEU A 229 -4.75 6.63 -0.85
CA LEU A 229 -4.07 7.78 -0.26
C LEU A 229 -4.38 7.87 1.24
N GLU A 230 -5.63 7.67 1.62
CA GLU A 230 -6.08 7.65 3.01
C GLU A 230 -5.41 6.55 3.80
N ALA A 231 -5.33 5.33 3.25
CA ALA A 231 -4.63 4.23 3.89
C ALA A 231 -3.13 4.53 4.05
N LYS A 232 -2.50 5.16 3.06
CA LYS A 232 -1.09 5.59 3.14
C LYS A 232 -0.88 6.63 4.23
N VAL A 233 -1.80 7.58 4.40
CA VAL A 233 -1.78 8.59 5.47
C VAL A 233 -1.92 7.93 6.85
N VAL A 234 -2.93 7.06 7.02
CA VAL A 234 -3.17 6.34 8.28
C VAL A 234 -1.95 5.49 8.66
N LEU A 235 -1.42 4.70 7.72
CA LEU A 235 -0.26 3.85 7.96
C LEU A 235 0.99 4.67 8.29
N ALA A 236 1.22 5.81 7.61
CA ALA A 236 2.35 6.68 7.94
C ALA A 236 2.25 7.25 9.35
N HIS A 237 1.04 7.64 9.79
CA HIS A 237 0.79 8.10 11.15
C HIS A 237 1.03 7.00 12.20
N GLU A 238 0.46 5.81 11.99
CA GLU A 238 0.63 4.69 12.93
C GLU A 238 2.08 4.15 12.95
N ALA A 239 2.74 4.10 11.80
CA ALA A 239 4.15 3.74 11.70
C ALA A 239 5.05 4.77 12.42
N ALA A 240 4.74 6.07 12.32
CA ALA A 240 5.45 7.09 13.07
C ALA A 240 5.31 6.91 14.59
N GLN A 241 4.14 6.52 15.09
CA GLN A 241 3.97 6.21 16.52
C GLN A 241 4.81 5.00 16.96
N VAL A 242 4.88 3.95 16.14
CA VAL A 242 5.76 2.79 16.39
C VAL A 242 7.23 3.23 16.40
N ALA A 243 7.65 4.02 15.41
CA ALA A 243 9.04 4.47 15.29
C ALA A 243 9.47 5.33 16.48
N LEU A 244 8.61 6.25 16.93
CA LEU A 244 8.84 7.10 18.09
C LEU A 244 8.70 6.34 19.43
N GLY A 245 8.26 5.08 19.40
CA GLY A 245 8.14 4.22 20.59
C GLY A 245 7.04 4.64 21.56
N PHE A 246 6.04 5.41 21.11
CA PHE A 246 4.92 5.85 21.95
C PHE A 246 4.00 4.69 22.35
N SER A 247 4.02 3.61 21.58
CA SER A 247 3.23 2.39 21.79
C SER A 247 3.66 1.56 23.02
N LYS A 248 4.97 1.37 23.25
CA LYS A 248 5.51 0.56 24.37
C LYS A 248 5.16 1.09 25.77
N ASN A 249 4.90 2.38 25.89
CA ASN A 249 4.49 2.96 27.18
C ASN A 249 3.09 2.46 27.60
N ARG A 250 2.28 1.95 26.66
CA ARG A 250 0.97 1.36 26.95
C ARG A 250 1.06 -0.11 27.36
N GLU A 251 1.99 -0.89 26.78
CA GLU A 251 2.18 -2.33 27.11
C GLU A 251 2.55 -2.56 28.58
N ARG A 252 3.36 -1.68 29.20
CA ARG A 252 3.66 -1.79 30.64
C ARG A 252 2.41 -1.66 31.51
N GLY A 253 1.41 -0.90 31.08
CA GLY A 253 0.11 -0.80 31.76
C GLY A 253 -0.78 -2.04 31.55
N LYS A 254 -0.76 -2.63 30.35
CA LYS A 254 -1.58 -3.82 30.02
C LYS A 254 -1.03 -5.13 30.58
N MET A 255 0.29 -5.32 30.67
CA MET A 255 0.87 -6.53 31.28
C MET A 255 0.45 -6.72 32.74
N LEU A 256 0.23 -5.64 33.49
CA LEU A 256 -0.32 -5.70 34.86
C LEU A 256 -1.78 -6.18 34.90
N ALA A 257 -2.56 -5.91 33.85
CA ALA A 257 -3.96 -6.32 33.73
C ALA A 257 -4.10 -7.76 33.17
N GLU A 258 -3.27 -8.15 32.19
CA GLU A 258 -3.28 -9.50 31.62
C GLU A 258 -2.71 -10.57 32.57
N ALA A 259 -1.75 -10.20 33.43
CA ALA A 259 -1.23 -11.08 34.48
C ALA A 259 -2.31 -11.49 35.52
N VAL A 260 -3.42 -10.73 35.59
CA VAL A 260 -4.56 -11.02 36.48
C VAL A 260 -5.66 -11.82 35.76
N LEU A 261 -5.74 -11.82 34.42
CA LEU A 261 -6.92 -12.31 33.67
C LEU A 261 -6.69 -13.43 32.64
N GLY A 262 -5.46 -13.89 32.41
CA GLY A 262 -5.20 -15.15 31.70
C GLY A 262 -5.31 -15.13 30.16
N SER A 263 -4.13 -15.13 29.52
CA SER A 263 -3.72 -15.92 28.34
C SER A 263 -4.57 -15.91 27.02
N LEU A 264 -4.05 -15.14 26.06
CA LEU A 264 -3.87 -15.44 24.61
C LEU A 264 -5.09 -15.54 23.67
N VAL A 265 -6.34 -15.64 24.13
CA VAL A 265 -7.51 -15.73 23.22
C VAL A 265 -8.26 -14.41 23.02
N THR A 266 -7.99 -13.38 23.82
CA THR A 266 -8.79 -12.13 23.85
C THR A 266 -8.00 -10.87 23.48
N LEU A 267 -6.95 -10.99 22.66
CA LEU A 267 -6.17 -9.81 22.22
C LEU A 267 -6.94 -8.85 21.30
N GLY A 268 -7.97 -9.33 20.60
CA GLY A 268 -8.89 -8.48 19.84
C GLY A 268 -9.94 -7.82 20.74
N GLU A 269 -10.56 -8.61 21.61
CA GLU A 269 -11.78 -8.23 22.34
C GLU A 269 -11.51 -7.34 23.55
N ASN A 270 -10.39 -7.57 24.25
CA ASN A 270 -9.95 -6.71 25.35
C ASN A 270 -9.15 -5.49 24.87
N ARG A 271 -8.83 -5.39 23.57
CA ARG A 271 -8.17 -4.19 23.06
C ARG A 271 -9.15 -3.02 23.02
N GLU A 272 -10.36 -3.25 22.56
CA GLU A 272 -11.39 -2.22 22.38
C GLU A 272 -11.78 -1.54 23.72
N SER A 273 -11.71 -2.27 24.84
CA SER A 273 -12.00 -1.76 26.19
C SER A 273 -10.85 -1.02 26.87
N GLY A 274 -9.68 -0.88 26.22
CA GLY A 274 -8.47 -0.25 26.79
C GLY A 274 -7.72 0.70 25.86
N LEU A 275 -8.37 1.20 24.79
CA LEU A 275 -7.78 2.20 23.90
C LEU A 275 -7.80 3.59 24.54
N SER A 276 -6.79 3.91 25.35
CA SER A 276 -6.54 5.29 25.74
C SER A 276 -5.97 6.07 24.56
N PRO A 277 -6.50 7.25 24.21
CA PRO A 277 -5.95 8.07 23.14
C PRO A 277 -4.51 8.44 23.45
N ALA A 278 -3.71 8.66 22.41
CA ALA A 278 -2.37 9.22 22.59
C ALA A 278 -2.49 10.66 23.07
N THR A 279 -1.49 11.17 23.79
CA THR A 279 -1.52 12.58 24.17
C THR A 279 -1.36 13.45 22.92
N ASP A 280 -1.88 14.68 22.96
CA ASP A 280 -1.71 15.63 21.85
C ASP A 280 -0.25 15.80 21.44
N GLN A 281 0.67 15.83 22.42
CA GLN A 281 2.11 15.93 22.15
C GLN A 281 2.65 14.72 21.36
N GLN A 282 2.20 13.51 21.68
CA GLN A 282 2.57 12.30 20.94
C GLN A 282 1.98 12.31 19.54
N LEU A 283 0.70 12.70 19.40
CA LEU A 283 0.04 12.78 18.10
C LEU A 283 0.70 13.82 17.20
N ILE A 284 1.01 15.02 17.71
CA ILE A 284 1.75 16.07 16.99
C ILE A 284 3.12 15.57 16.54
N ALA A 285 3.86 14.90 17.42
CA ALA A 285 5.18 14.36 17.05
C ALA A 285 5.06 13.28 15.96
N ALA A 286 4.04 12.43 16.01
CA ALA A 286 3.75 11.45 14.97
C ALA A 286 3.33 12.11 13.65
N ASP A 287 2.48 13.15 13.69
CA ASP A 287 2.05 13.89 12.49
C ASP A 287 3.23 14.50 11.74
N ARG A 288 4.14 15.17 12.46
CA ARG A 288 5.35 15.78 11.86
C ARG A 288 6.23 14.75 11.15
N LEU A 289 6.39 13.56 11.75
CA LEU A 289 7.18 12.47 11.15
C LEU A 289 6.45 11.83 9.97
N ALA A 290 5.13 11.64 10.09
CA ALA A 290 4.29 11.10 9.03
C ALA A 290 4.27 12.03 7.82
N MET A 291 4.01 13.33 7.99
CA MET A 291 4.01 14.32 6.91
C MET A 291 5.37 14.38 6.20
N ARG A 292 6.48 14.37 6.95
CA ARG A 292 7.83 14.33 6.35
C ARG A 292 8.04 13.08 5.51
N THR A 293 7.56 11.94 6.01
CA THR A 293 7.64 10.66 5.30
C THR A 293 6.82 10.69 4.01
N LEU A 294 5.57 11.13 4.11
CA LEU A 294 4.60 11.21 3.02
C LEU A 294 5.03 12.17 1.90
N VAL A 295 5.58 13.34 2.25
CA VAL A 295 6.12 14.29 1.26
C VAL A 295 7.20 13.67 0.40
N GLN A 296 8.11 12.90 0.99
CA GLN A 296 9.14 12.22 0.20
C GLN A 296 8.54 11.14 -0.71
N MET A 297 7.40 10.55 -0.32
CA MET A 297 6.62 9.62 -1.13
C MET A 297 5.73 10.33 -2.17
N GLY A 298 5.81 11.66 -2.31
CA GLY A 298 5.06 12.43 -3.29
C GLY A 298 3.64 12.80 -2.87
N VAL A 299 3.31 12.70 -1.58
CA VAL A 299 2.01 13.14 -1.04
C VAL A 299 2.10 14.59 -0.56
N GLU A 300 1.21 15.44 -1.06
CA GLU A 300 1.13 16.84 -0.64
C GLU A 300 0.71 16.99 0.83
N PRO A 301 1.35 17.86 1.63
CA PRO A 301 0.99 18.08 3.03
C PRO A 301 -0.47 18.47 3.27
N LEU A 302 -1.08 19.20 2.33
CA LEU A 302 -2.49 19.58 2.44
C LEU A 302 -3.41 18.36 2.45
N ALA A 303 -3.09 17.32 1.67
CA ALA A 303 -3.88 16.08 1.64
C ALA A 303 -3.90 15.41 3.02
N TYR A 304 -2.80 15.46 3.77
CA TYR A 304 -2.74 14.94 5.13
C TYR A 304 -3.80 15.58 6.03
N LEU A 305 -3.87 16.92 6.07
CA LEU A 305 -4.85 17.62 6.91
C LEU A 305 -6.30 17.34 6.50
N VAL A 306 -6.58 17.33 5.20
CA VAL A 306 -7.93 17.03 4.67
C VAL A 306 -8.37 15.63 5.10
N ILE A 307 -7.49 14.64 4.94
CA ILE A 307 -7.77 13.26 5.33
C ILE A 307 -7.94 13.16 6.85
N MET A 308 -7.06 13.77 7.64
CA MET A 308 -7.21 13.73 9.11
C MET A 308 -8.49 14.41 9.59
N LYS A 309 -8.92 15.52 8.97
CA LYS A 309 -10.22 16.14 9.26
C LYS A 309 -11.37 15.20 8.92
N LYS A 310 -11.34 14.52 7.77
CA LYS A 310 -12.36 13.52 7.39
C LYS A 310 -12.42 12.38 8.41
N LEU A 311 -11.29 11.71 8.66
CA LEU A 311 -11.24 10.52 9.52
C LEU A 311 -11.60 10.82 10.99
N THR A 312 -11.44 12.07 11.44
CA THR A 312 -11.82 12.48 12.79
C THR A 312 -13.24 13.04 12.90
N ALA A 313 -13.87 13.45 11.79
CA ALA A 313 -15.26 13.90 11.78
C ALA A 313 -16.27 12.74 11.90
N GLU A 314 -15.87 11.53 11.50
CA GLU A 314 -16.74 10.33 11.48
C GLU A 314 -16.99 9.73 12.89
N SER A 315 -16.48 10.33 13.96
CA SER A 315 -16.71 9.86 15.34
C SER A 315 -18.04 10.41 15.90
N GLY A 316 -19.12 9.64 15.76
CA GLY A 316 -20.37 9.91 16.50
C GLY A 316 -20.23 9.60 18.00
N VAL A 317 -20.90 10.37 18.87
CA VAL A 317 -20.84 10.23 20.35
C VAL A 317 -21.23 8.82 20.84
N PHE A 318 -22.05 8.10 20.08
CA PHE A 318 -22.50 6.73 20.37
C PHE A 318 -21.89 5.65 19.47
N SER A 319 -21.03 6.03 18.53
CA SER A 319 -20.23 5.06 17.77
C SER A 319 -19.10 4.56 18.68
N GLY A 320 -18.75 3.27 18.64
CA GLY A 320 -17.72 2.70 19.52
C GLY A 320 -16.31 3.25 19.28
N PRO A 321 -15.24 2.45 19.40
CA PRO A 321 -13.88 2.92 19.08
C PRO A 321 -13.77 3.26 17.59
N THR A 322 -13.89 4.54 17.24
CA THR A 322 -13.59 5.06 15.90
C THR A 322 -12.18 5.64 15.86
N TYR A 323 -11.61 5.76 14.66
CA TYR A 323 -10.31 6.39 14.46
C TYR A 323 -10.23 7.79 15.08
N GLY A 324 -11.27 8.62 14.89
CA GLY A 324 -11.35 9.95 15.50
C GLY A 324 -11.29 9.97 17.02
N ARG A 325 -11.82 8.93 17.68
CA ARG A 325 -11.78 8.82 19.15
C ARG A 325 -10.39 8.44 19.66
N THR A 326 -9.67 7.56 18.96
CA THR A 326 -8.33 7.11 19.38
C THR A 326 -7.22 8.04 18.91
N ARG A 327 -7.49 8.86 17.89
CA ARG A 327 -6.59 9.84 17.28
C ARG A 327 -7.29 11.21 17.15
N PRO A 328 -7.72 11.83 18.26
CA PRO A 328 -8.45 13.09 18.20
C PRO A 328 -7.66 14.17 17.48
N LEU A 329 -8.34 14.97 16.65
CA LEU A 329 -7.77 16.14 16.00
C LEU A 329 -8.10 17.38 16.86
N SER A 330 -7.35 17.56 17.94
CA SER A 330 -7.49 18.74 18.79
C SER A 330 -7.12 20.03 18.04
N ALA A 331 -7.56 21.18 18.54
CA ALA A 331 -7.20 22.47 17.96
C ALA A 331 -5.68 22.71 17.90
N ALA A 332 -4.95 22.30 18.95
CA ALA A 332 -3.50 22.42 19.00
C ALA A 332 -2.82 21.54 17.94
N ARG A 333 -3.31 20.31 17.77
CA ARG A 333 -2.80 19.39 16.75
C ARG A 333 -3.07 19.87 15.33
N ALA A 334 -4.30 20.35 15.06
CA ALA A 334 -4.67 20.91 13.77
C ALA A 334 -3.81 22.13 13.42
N ALA A 335 -3.60 23.05 14.37
CA ALA A 335 -2.75 24.23 14.18
C ALA A 335 -1.28 23.85 13.88
N ASP A 336 -0.75 22.79 14.50
CA ASP A 336 0.61 22.32 14.19
C ASP A 336 0.72 21.77 12.75
N ILE A 337 -0.27 21.01 12.30
CA ILE A 337 -0.33 20.50 10.92
C ILE A 337 -0.43 21.67 9.93
N GLU A 338 -1.30 22.65 10.18
CA GLU A 338 -1.45 23.85 9.36
C GLU A 338 -0.15 24.65 9.26
N LYS A 339 0.56 24.82 10.38
CA LYS A 339 1.89 25.45 10.39
C LYS A 339 2.92 24.68 9.54
N ASN A 340 2.90 23.35 9.57
CA ASN A 340 3.77 22.54 8.70
C ASN A 340 3.42 22.73 7.21
N ILE A 341 2.13 22.84 6.88
CA ILE A 341 1.68 23.10 5.51
C ILE A 341 2.14 24.48 5.03
N GLU A 342 2.04 25.50 5.88
CA GLU A 342 2.50 26.87 5.58
C GLU A 342 4.01 26.89 5.30
N LEU A 343 4.82 26.30 6.20
CA LEU A 343 6.27 26.19 6.04
C LEU A 343 6.65 25.40 4.79
N TRP A 344 5.89 24.36 4.44
CA TRP A 344 6.13 23.61 3.21
C TRP A 344 5.82 24.44 1.98
N THR A 345 4.70 25.16 1.98
CA THR A 345 4.25 25.95 0.83
C THR A 345 5.16 27.15 0.59
N GLY A 346 5.63 27.82 1.65
CA GLY A 346 6.51 28.98 1.55
C GLY A 346 7.99 28.64 1.39
N GLU A 347 8.51 27.72 2.22
CA GLU A 347 9.96 27.47 2.33
C GLU A 347 10.39 26.06 1.89
N ARG A 348 9.44 25.18 1.52
CA ARG A 348 9.70 23.74 1.31
C ARG A 348 10.35 23.08 2.53
N LYS A 349 9.99 23.53 3.73
CA LYS A 349 10.46 22.98 5.01
C LYS A 349 9.32 22.35 5.79
N LEU A 350 9.66 21.37 6.62
CA LEU A 350 8.76 20.78 7.60
C LEU A 350 9.41 20.85 8.97
N LEU A 351 8.61 20.98 10.02
CA LEU A 351 9.09 20.90 11.39
C LEU A 351 9.66 19.50 11.67
N ILE A 352 10.52 19.43 12.68
CA ILE A 352 11.06 18.16 13.18
C ILE A 352 10.19 17.70 14.35
N SER A 353 9.93 16.40 14.42
CA SER A 353 9.22 15.78 15.53
C SER A 353 9.98 15.99 16.84
N ALA A 354 9.28 16.45 17.86
CA ALA A 354 9.87 16.53 19.20
C ALA A 354 10.32 15.13 19.66
N GLY A 355 11.51 15.04 20.26
CA GLY A 355 12.09 13.77 20.72
C GLY A 355 12.84 12.97 19.64
N LEU A 356 12.83 13.41 18.38
CA LEU A 356 13.64 12.81 17.31
C LEU A 356 14.94 13.62 17.12
N PRO A 357 16.13 13.02 17.32
CA PRO A 357 17.39 13.70 17.02
C PRO A 357 17.45 14.17 15.56
N LEU A 358 18.04 15.34 15.31
CA LEU A 358 18.16 15.92 13.97
C LEU A 358 18.81 14.93 12.98
N GLU A 359 19.85 14.23 13.41
CA GLU A 359 20.54 13.20 12.62
C GLU A 359 19.60 12.08 12.17
N ALA A 360 18.73 11.60 13.07
CA ALA A 360 17.73 10.59 12.74
C ALA A 360 16.70 11.13 11.73
N ALA A 361 16.25 12.38 11.90
CA ALA A 361 15.31 13.02 10.95
C ALA A 361 15.93 13.20 9.54
N LEU A 362 17.22 13.56 9.47
CA LEU A 362 17.96 13.66 8.21
C LEU A 362 18.18 12.29 7.56
N ALA A 363 18.53 11.27 8.35
CA ALA A 363 18.71 9.91 7.88
C ALA A 363 17.40 9.30 7.32
N VAL A 364 16.26 9.56 7.98
CA VAL A 364 14.93 9.18 7.47
C VAL A 364 14.70 9.81 6.09
N THR A 365 15.01 11.10 5.96
CA THR A 365 14.84 11.82 4.68
C THR A 365 15.75 11.24 3.58
N SER A 366 17.00 10.89 3.89
CA SER A 366 17.93 10.26 2.93
C SER A 366 17.40 8.92 2.44
N ARG A 367 17.02 8.03 3.36
CA ARG A 367 16.49 6.71 3.04
C ARG A 367 15.21 6.75 2.22
N LEU A 368 14.33 7.71 2.49
CA LEU A 368 13.13 7.89 1.68
C LEU A 368 13.45 8.23 0.22
N ARG A 369 14.45 9.10 -0.02
CA ARG A 369 14.89 9.38 -1.38
C ARG A 369 15.45 8.13 -2.04
N GLU A 370 16.20 7.31 -1.32
CA GLU A 370 16.73 6.03 -1.81
C GLU A 370 15.59 5.08 -2.21
N VAL A 371 14.56 4.91 -1.39
CA VAL A 371 13.39 4.05 -1.75
C VAL A 371 12.63 4.60 -2.95
N VAL A 372 12.41 5.91 -3.01
CA VAL A 372 11.56 6.50 -4.05
C VAL A 372 12.28 6.62 -5.39
N ARG A 373 13.59 6.91 -5.38
CA ARG A 373 14.40 7.15 -6.59
C ARG A 373 15.18 5.93 -7.04
N GLU A 374 15.71 5.17 -6.09
CA GLU A 374 16.68 4.10 -6.32
C GLU A 374 16.15 2.75 -5.84
N ARG A 375 14.82 2.57 -5.79
CA ARG A 375 14.19 1.33 -5.30
C ARG A 375 14.85 0.06 -5.85
N ASP A 376 15.03 0.02 -7.18
CA ASP A 376 15.63 -1.12 -7.88
C ASP A 376 17.08 -1.37 -7.44
N ARG A 377 17.84 -0.33 -7.09
CA ARG A 377 19.21 -0.44 -6.57
C ARG A 377 19.23 -0.84 -5.08
N THR A 378 18.30 -0.29 -4.31
CA THR A 378 18.20 -0.51 -2.86
C THR A 378 17.73 -1.92 -2.54
N PHE A 379 16.73 -2.42 -3.26
CA PHE A 379 16.10 -3.72 -3.04
C PHE A 379 16.56 -4.80 -4.02
N GLY A 380 17.12 -4.42 -5.17
CA GLY A 380 17.68 -5.39 -6.11
C GLY A 380 19.00 -5.99 -5.64
N VAL A 381 19.24 -7.23 -6.08
CA VAL A 381 20.57 -7.82 -6.19
C VAL A 381 21.15 -7.33 -7.54
N ASN A 382 22.46 -7.05 -7.63
CA ASN A 382 23.09 -6.49 -8.84
C ASN A 382 22.51 -7.11 -10.12
N ALA A 383 22.00 -6.23 -11.00
CA ALA A 383 20.98 -6.53 -12.01
C ALA A 383 21.34 -7.66 -12.98
N THR A 384 22.62 -7.97 -13.16
CA THR A 384 23.13 -8.96 -14.12
C THR A 384 22.60 -10.38 -13.90
N ALA A 385 22.23 -10.74 -12.66
CA ALA A 385 21.69 -12.08 -12.36
C ALA A 385 20.15 -12.15 -12.43
N ALA A 386 19.43 -11.07 -12.13
CA ALA A 386 17.97 -11.06 -12.04
C ALA A 386 17.26 -10.77 -13.38
N THR A 387 17.91 -10.03 -14.30
CA THR A 387 17.29 -9.62 -15.58
C THR A 387 16.99 -10.80 -16.50
N ASN A 388 17.81 -11.86 -16.48
CA ASN A 388 17.61 -13.03 -17.34
C ASN A 388 16.41 -13.91 -16.93
N ALA A 389 16.02 -13.89 -15.65
CA ALA A 389 14.90 -14.69 -15.15
C ALA A 389 13.54 -13.98 -15.26
N MET A 390 13.49 -12.64 -15.21
CA MET A 390 12.23 -11.88 -15.29
C MET A 390 11.78 -11.55 -16.71
N ALA A 391 12.69 -11.45 -17.68
CA ALA A 391 12.36 -11.12 -19.07
C ALA A 391 11.61 -12.24 -19.81
N ALA A 392 11.63 -13.47 -19.28
CA ALA A 392 11.04 -14.63 -19.93
C ALA A 392 9.54 -14.86 -19.63
N ASP A 393 8.97 -14.21 -18.61
CA ASP A 393 7.77 -14.74 -17.93
C ASP A 393 6.46 -13.95 -18.18
N ALA A 394 6.43 -13.04 -19.17
CA ALA A 394 5.18 -12.48 -19.67
C ALA A 394 5.37 -11.94 -21.10
N GLN A 395 5.12 -12.76 -22.12
CA GLN A 395 4.76 -12.20 -23.42
C GLN A 395 3.42 -11.44 -23.23
N PRO A 396 3.35 -10.15 -23.59
CA PRO A 396 2.13 -9.37 -23.45
C PRO A 396 0.99 -9.97 -24.29
N ALA A 397 -0.25 -9.88 -23.80
CA ALA A 397 -1.43 -10.34 -24.52
C ALA A 397 -1.78 -9.39 -25.69
N VAL A 398 -1.39 -8.13 -25.57
CA VAL A 398 -1.42 -7.11 -26.62
C VAL A 398 -0.21 -7.26 -27.53
N SER A 399 -0.47 -7.38 -28.83
CA SER A 399 0.57 -7.35 -29.86
C SER A 399 0.74 -5.95 -30.42
N LEU A 400 1.97 -5.48 -30.49
CA LEU A 400 2.32 -4.31 -31.29
C LEU A 400 2.67 -4.80 -32.70
N ARG A 401 1.79 -4.54 -33.68
CA ARG A 401 2.15 -4.69 -35.10
C ARG A 401 2.90 -3.43 -35.53
N VAL A 402 3.64 -3.49 -36.63
CA VAL A 402 4.46 -2.35 -37.11
C VAL A 402 3.58 -1.09 -37.22
N GLY A 403 3.75 -0.16 -36.26
CA GLY A 403 2.99 1.09 -36.20
C GLY A 403 1.52 0.96 -35.76
N GLU A 404 1.06 -0.18 -35.23
CA GLU A 404 -0.32 -0.36 -34.78
C GLU A 404 -0.39 -1.09 -33.43
N LEU A 405 -1.13 -0.50 -32.48
CA LEU A 405 -1.45 -1.06 -31.19
C LEU A 405 -2.83 -1.73 -31.24
N ASP A 406 -2.88 -3.06 -31.08
CA ASP A 406 -4.13 -3.85 -31.08
C ASP A 406 -4.56 -4.17 -29.66
N ILE A 407 -5.67 -3.57 -29.22
CA ILE A 407 -6.27 -3.82 -27.92
C ILE A 407 -7.63 -4.42 -28.17
N ARG A 408 -7.68 -5.75 -28.18
CA ARG A 408 -8.93 -6.53 -28.35
C ARG A 408 -9.68 -6.19 -29.64
N GLY A 409 -8.98 -6.04 -30.75
CA GLY A 409 -9.58 -5.73 -32.05
C GLY A 409 -9.90 -4.26 -32.27
N ARG A 410 -9.59 -3.39 -31.29
CA ARG A 410 -9.52 -1.94 -31.50
C ARG A 410 -8.07 -1.56 -31.80
N PHE A 411 -7.86 -0.92 -32.93
CA PHE A 411 -6.52 -0.61 -33.44
C PHE A 411 -6.23 0.88 -33.31
N ILE A 412 -5.03 1.21 -32.83
CA ILE A 412 -4.53 2.58 -32.82
C ILE A 412 -3.28 2.61 -33.66
N ARG A 413 -3.33 3.34 -34.79
CA ARG A 413 -2.14 3.61 -35.59
C ARG A 413 -1.29 4.63 -34.87
N LEU A 414 -0.06 4.23 -34.55
CA LEU A 414 0.95 5.06 -33.93
C LEU A 414 1.81 5.70 -35.04
N PRO A 415 2.17 6.99 -34.95
CA PRO A 415 2.93 7.65 -36.00
C PRO A 415 4.40 7.20 -35.98
N GLY A 416 4.95 6.89 -37.16
CA GLY A 416 6.31 6.33 -37.29
C GLY A 416 6.37 4.81 -37.08
N THR A 417 7.58 4.25 -37.11
CA THR A 417 7.79 2.78 -37.10
C THR A 417 8.43 2.25 -35.81
N ASN A 418 8.99 3.13 -34.97
CA ASN A 418 9.87 2.70 -33.88
C ASN A 418 9.15 2.66 -32.53
N TRP A 419 8.00 1.98 -32.50
CA TRP A 419 7.25 1.79 -31.26
C TRP A 419 7.61 0.48 -30.57
N SER A 420 7.53 0.48 -29.25
CA SER A 420 7.64 -0.71 -28.42
C SER A 420 6.58 -0.72 -27.34
N LEU A 421 5.99 -1.89 -27.10
CA LEU A 421 5.05 -2.08 -26.02
C LEU A 421 5.81 -2.27 -24.70
N ALA A 422 5.59 -1.36 -23.75
CA ALA A 422 6.26 -1.36 -22.46
C ALA A 422 5.41 -2.01 -21.35
N ALA A 423 4.09 -1.93 -21.45
CA ALA A 423 3.16 -2.54 -20.51
C ALA A 423 1.82 -2.86 -21.18
N ASP A 424 1.16 -3.88 -20.65
CA ASP A 424 -0.20 -4.28 -20.99
C ASP A 424 -0.81 -4.86 -19.73
N THR A 425 -1.93 -4.30 -19.31
CA THR A 425 -2.67 -4.76 -18.15
C THR A 425 -4.15 -4.82 -18.47
N GLY A 426 -4.87 -5.63 -17.72
CA GLY A 426 -6.31 -5.66 -17.80
C GLY A 426 -6.88 -6.17 -16.49
N GLY A 427 -8.11 -5.79 -16.21
CA GLY A 427 -8.74 -6.14 -14.95
C GLY A 427 -10.24 -5.93 -15.00
N PRO A 428 -10.98 -6.59 -14.10
CA PRO A 428 -12.39 -6.33 -13.95
C PRO A 428 -12.62 -4.85 -13.60
N VAL A 429 -13.63 -4.27 -14.21
CA VAL A 429 -14.17 -2.97 -13.81
C VAL A 429 -15.25 -3.26 -12.78
N ASN A 430 -15.03 -2.78 -11.56
CA ASN A 430 -15.95 -3.02 -10.46
C ASN A 430 -16.88 -1.82 -10.26
N ASN A 431 -18.17 -2.09 -10.12
CA ASN A 431 -19.17 -1.11 -9.71
C ASN A 431 -19.94 -1.68 -8.51
N ARG A 432 -19.82 -1.03 -7.34
CA ARG A 432 -20.48 -1.45 -6.09
C ARG A 432 -20.24 -2.92 -5.73
N GLY A 433 -19.01 -3.41 -5.91
CA GLY A 433 -18.62 -4.78 -5.58
C GLY A 433 -18.90 -5.80 -6.68
N GLN A 434 -19.56 -5.43 -7.78
CA GLN A 434 -19.81 -6.33 -8.92
C GLN A 434 -18.89 -6.01 -10.09
N ASP A 435 -18.30 -7.04 -10.68
CA ASP A 435 -17.51 -6.92 -11.91
C ASP A 435 -18.47 -6.76 -13.10
N VAL A 436 -18.52 -5.54 -13.64
CA VAL A 436 -19.47 -5.18 -14.69
C VAL A 436 -18.84 -5.19 -16.08
N ALA A 437 -17.52 -4.96 -16.17
CA ALA A 437 -16.75 -4.94 -17.42
C ALA A 437 -15.37 -5.56 -17.23
N LYS A 438 -14.60 -5.64 -18.32
CA LYS A 438 -13.13 -5.70 -18.26
C LYS A 438 -12.54 -4.46 -18.90
N SER A 439 -11.55 -3.88 -18.24
CA SER A 439 -10.68 -2.87 -18.83
C SER A 439 -9.44 -3.52 -19.43
N TYR A 440 -8.97 -2.95 -20.53
CA TYR A 440 -7.69 -3.29 -21.16
C TYR A 440 -6.90 -2.02 -21.34
N GLN A 441 -5.65 -2.08 -20.90
CA GLN A 441 -4.77 -0.94 -20.87
C GLN A 441 -3.46 -1.33 -21.53
N ALA A 442 -2.92 -0.44 -22.34
CA ALA A 442 -1.63 -0.65 -22.95
C ALA A 442 -0.80 0.62 -22.86
N TYR A 443 0.51 0.41 -22.82
CA TYR A 443 1.50 1.46 -22.77
C TYR A 443 2.54 1.22 -23.85
N ALA A 444 2.60 2.12 -24.82
CA ALA A 444 3.57 2.08 -25.92
C ALA A 444 4.54 3.26 -25.81
N THR A 445 5.78 3.06 -26.21
CA THR A 445 6.83 4.10 -26.23
C THR A 445 7.50 4.14 -27.59
N HIS A 446 7.63 5.33 -28.17
CA HIS A 446 8.44 5.57 -29.35
C HIS A 446 9.91 5.67 -28.95
N ILE A 447 10.75 4.82 -29.53
CA ILE A 447 12.19 4.79 -29.27
C ILE A 447 12.93 5.34 -30.48
N GLU A 448 13.87 6.25 -30.24
CA GLU A 448 14.75 6.76 -31.28
C GLU A 448 16.14 6.97 -30.69
N ALA A 449 17.18 6.46 -31.38
CA ALA A 449 18.58 6.54 -30.93
C ALA A 449 18.78 6.14 -29.45
N ASP A 450 18.17 5.03 -29.03
CA ASP A 450 18.19 4.51 -27.66
C ASP A 450 17.62 5.45 -26.58
N ALA A 451 16.79 6.43 -26.98
CA ALA A 451 16.04 7.30 -26.09
C ALA A 451 14.53 7.11 -26.28
N ALA A 452 13.76 7.26 -25.19
CA ALA A 452 12.31 7.33 -25.30
C ALA A 452 11.94 8.75 -25.75
N ARG A 453 11.39 8.90 -26.96
CA ARG A 453 10.99 10.20 -27.50
C ARG A 453 9.67 10.66 -26.90
N TRP A 454 8.68 9.77 -26.87
CA TRP A 454 7.39 10.01 -26.23
C TRP A 454 6.67 8.68 -26.01
N SER A 455 5.65 8.71 -25.17
CA SER A 455 4.90 7.52 -24.80
C SER A 455 3.40 7.77 -24.82
N VAL A 456 2.63 6.71 -25.01
CA VAL A 456 1.18 6.74 -25.00
C VAL A 456 0.66 5.62 -24.13
N ALA A 457 -0.18 5.97 -23.17
CA ALA A 457 -1.02 5.04 -22.45
C ALA A 457 -2.44 5.12 -23.00
N PHE A 458 -3.11 3.99 -23.09
CA PHE A 458 -4.48 3.92 -23.56
C PHE A 458 -5.26 2.92 -22.72
N MET A 459 -6.56 3.15 -22.57
CA MET A 459 -7.48 2.19 -22.01
C MET A 459 -8.82 2.18 -22.75
N ILE A 460 -9.38 0.98 -22.90
CA ILE A 460 -10.77 0.72 -23.32
C ILE A 460 -11.41 -0.35 -22.45
N TRP A 461 -12.73 -0.47 -22.53
CA TRP A 461 -13.49 -1.58 -21.97
C TRP A 461 -13.94 -2.59 -23.02
N ASP A 462 -14.23 -3.82 -22.59
CA ASP A 462 -14.79 -4.88 -23.46
C ASP A 462 -16.20 -4.58 -23.95
N ASN A 463 -17.03 -3.92 -23.14
CA ASN A 463 -18.47 -3.85 -23.36
C ASN A 463 -19.04 -2.42 -23.28
N ASN A 464 -20.13 -2.22 -24.03
CA ASN A 464 -21.00 -1.04 -23.99
C ASN A 464 -21.84 -1.08 -22.70
N ILE A 465 -21.24 -0.72 -21.57
CA ILE A 465 -21.98 -0.66 -20.31
C ILE A 465 -22.53 0.73 -20.14
N THR A 466 -23.86 0.84 -20.15
CA THR A 466 -24.54 2.05 -19.71
C THR A 466 -24.37 2.17 -18.19
N MET A 467 -23.39 2.95 -17.75
CA MET A 467 -23.27 3.32 -16.34
C MET A 467 -24.19 4.51 -16.05
N PRO A 468 -25.19 4.36 -15.16
CA PRO A 468 -26.10 5.46 -14.86
C PRO A 468 -25.41 6.62 -14.14
N GLN A 469 -24.31 6.36 -13.43
CA GLN A 469 -23.52 7.37 -12.72
C GLN A 469 -22.06 6.92 -12.61
N TRP A 470 -21.15 7.82 -12.97
CA TRP A 470 -19.71 7.64 -12.76
C TRP A 470 -19.32 8.10 -11.36
N SER A 471 -18.65 7.23 -10.60
CA SER A 471 -18.21 7.54 -9.22
C SER A 471 -17.10 8.58 -9.18
N SER A 472 -16.37 8.74 -10.28
CA SER A 472 -15.36 9.78 -10.46
C SER A 472 -15.68 10.62 -11.69
N ASN A 473 -15.71 11.95 -11.50
CA ASN A 473 -15.73 12.87 -12.63
C ASN A 473 -14.29 12.98 -13.14
N ALA A 474 -13.93 12.26 -14.19
CA ALA A 474 -12.59 12.34 -14.77
C ALA A 474 -12.26 13.74 -15.33
N CYS A 475 -13.27 14.59 -15.55
CA CYS A 475 -13.14 15.99 -15.94
C CYS A 475 -13.12 16.96 -14.75
N ALA A 476 -13.20 16.44 -13.51
CA ALA A 476 -13.08 17.27 -12.31
C ALA A 476 -11.77 18.07 -12.34
N PRO A 477 -11.80 19.30 -11.80
CA PRO A 477 -10.64 20.18 -11.82
C PRO A 477 -9.47 19.53 -11.08
N ALA A 478 -8.31 19.50 -11.73
CA ALA A 478 -7.03 19.22 -11.11
C ALA A 478 -6.05 20.38 -11.44
N SER A 479 -4.77 20.20 -11.12
CA SER A 479 -3.73 21.19 -11.36
C SER A 479 -3.27 21.25 -12.83
N GLU A 480 -4.18 21.04 -13.79
CA GLU A 480 -3.91 21.21 -15.22
C GLU A 480 -3.70 22.69 -15.58
N PHE A 481 -2.84 22.95 -16.58
CA PHE A 481 -2.69 24.31 -17.12
C PHE A 481 -3.71 24.60 -18.24
N HIS A 482 -4.25 23.56 -18.87
CA HIS A 482 -5.32 23.68 -19.86
C HIS A 482 -6.36 22.59 -19.67
N ARG A 483 -7.63 22.97 -19.81
CA ARG A 483 -8.79 22.09 -19.77
C ARG A 483 -9.84 22.59 -20.76
N GLU A 484 -10.40 21.66 -21.51
CA GLU A 484 -11.57 21.90 -22.35
C GLU A 484 -12.59 20.79 -22.08
N GLU A 485 -13.82 21.19 -21.73
CA GLU A 485 -14.94 20.29 -21.48
C GLU A 485 -15.94 20.43 -22.64
N PHE A 486 -16.18 19.35 -23.38
CA PHE A 486 -17.05 19.35 -24.56
C PHE A 486 -18.47 18.90 -24.22
N ALA A 487 -18.59 18.03 -23.21
CA ALA A 487 -19.87 17.63 -22.63
C ALA A 487 -19.71 17.64 -21.10
N PRO A 488 -20.13 18.70 -20.40
CA PRO A 488 -19.97 18.82 -18.94
C PRO A 488 -20.96 17.93 -18.17
N SER A 489 -21.60 16.95 -18.83
CA SER A 489 -22.52 16.04 -18.17
C SER A 489 -21.76 15.06 -17.28
N ARG A 490 -22.25 14.88 -16.05
CA ARG A 490 -21.77 13.81 -15.15
C ARG A 490 -22.01 12.41 -15.73
N ASP A 491 -22.96 12.28 -16.66
CA ASP A 491 -23.35 11.00 -17.22
C ASP A 491 -22.40 10.57 -18.36
N PHE A 492 -21.90 11.55 -19.11
CA PHE A 492 -21.06 11.35 -20.30
C PHE A 492 -19.92 12.37 -20.37
N PRO A 493 -18.96 12.37 -19.42
CA PRO A 493 -17.84 13.30 -19.48
C PRO A 493 -17.07 13.18 -20.81
N ASP A 494 -16.83 14.32 -21.45
CA ASP A 494 -15.94 14.45 -22.60
C ASP A 494 -15.06 15.66 -22.34
N CYS A 495 -13.78 15.41 -22.09
CA CYS A 495 -12.83 16.48 -21.83
C CYS A 495 -11.41 16.11 -22.20
N ILE A 496 -10.63 17.15 -22.43
CA ILE A 496 -9.19 17.08 -22.56
C ILE A 496 -8.54 17.92 -21.45
N LYS A 497 -7.44 17.39 -20.92
CA LYS A 497 -6.65 18.05 -19.87
C LYS A 497 -5.19 18.00 -20.25
N ILE A 498 -4.46 19.07 -19.97
CA ILE A 498 -3.02 19.13 -20.21
C ILE A 498 -2.30 19.50 -18.92
N PHE A 499 -1.40 18.62 -18.48
CA PHE A 499 -0.55 18.85 -17.34
C PHE A 499 0.87 19.12 -17.80
N ARG A 500 1.53 20.09 -17.17
CA ARG A 500 2.97 20.26 -17.29
C ARG A 500 3.63 19.42 -16.20
N ARG A 501 4.47 18.47 -16.60
CA ARG A 501 5.18 17.57 -15.68
C ARG A 501 6.66 17.80 -15.80
N ASP A 502 7.33 17.85 -14.66
CA ASP A 502 8.80 17.96 -14.64
C ASP A 502 9.48 16.66 -15.10
N ARG A 503 8.77 15.52 -14.99
CA ARG A 503 9.31 14.20 -15.34
C ARG A 503 8.20 13.25 -15.78
N HIS A 504 8.65 12.18 -16.42
CA HIS A 504 7.83 11.07 -16.85
C HIS A 504 7.37 10.15 -15.71
N LEU A 505 6.10 9.72 -15.76
CA LEU A 505 5.47 8.76 -14.83
C LEU A 505 5.61 9.13 -13.33
N VAL A 506 5.52 10.42 -13.00
CA VAL A 506 5.52 10.89 -11.60
C VAL A 506 4.17 10.56 -10.95
N GLY A 507 4.19 9.92 -9.78
CA GLY A 507 3.00 9.74 -8.93
C GLY A 507 2.07 8.56 -9.28
N SER A 508 2.28 7.85 -10.40
CA SER A 508 1.40 6.74 -10.82
C SER A 508 1.90 5.35 -10.43
N LEU A 509 2.61 5.23 -9.30
CA LEU A 509 3.21 3.95 -8.88
C LEU A 509 2.18 2.92 -8.44
N ASP A 510 1.02 3.37 -7.98
CA ASP A 510 -0.06 2.51 -7.48
C ASP A 510 -0.87 1.90 -8.64
N ASP A 511 -0.69 2.40 -9.87
CA ASP A 511 -1.32 1.87 -11.07
C ASP A 511 -0.47 0.74 -11.69
N PRO A 512 -1.03 -0.46 -11.88
CA PRO A 512 -0.31 -1.59 -12.47
C PRO A 512 0.34 -1.30 -13.82
N LEU A 513 -0.35 -0.57 -14.72
CA LEU A 513 0.13 -0.24 -16.07
C LEU A 513 1.40 0.61 -15.99
N TYR A 514 1.33 1.74 -15.29
CA TYR A 514 2.47 2.66 -15.18
C TYR A 514 3.62 2.05 -14.39
N SER A 515 3.34 1.22 -13.38
CA SER A 515 4.39 0.48 -12.66
C SER A 515 5.16 -0.47 -13.58
N GLN A 516 4.47 -1.18 -14.48
CA GLN A 516 5.07 -2.09 -15.45
C GLN A 516 5.85 -1.33 -16.51
N ALA A 517 5.28 -0.26 -17.06
CA ALA A 517 5.92 0.57 -18.07
C ALA A 517 7.23 1.19 -17.54
N ARG A 518 7.22 1.66 -16.30
CA ARG A 518 8.42 2.20 -15.63
C ARG A 518 9.50 1.14 -15.45
N ARG A 519 9.15 -0.08 -15.01
CA ARG A 519 10.12 -1.20 -14.90
C ARG A 519 10.75 -1.51 -16.26
N TRP A 520 9.93 -1.54 -17.31
CA TRP A 520 10.41 -1.79 -18.67
C TRP A 520 11.36 -0.70 -19.18
N LEU A 521 11.01 0.58 -18.99
CA LEU A 521 11.87 1.72 -19.35
C LEU A 521 13.20 1.68 -18.59
N ASN A 522 13.15 1.45 -17.27
CA ASN A 522 14.34 1.34 -16.42
C ASN A 522 15.25 0.20 -16.87
N ALA A 523 14.69 -0.99 -17.16
CA ALA A 523 15.47 -2.16 -17.58
C ALA A 523 16.23 -1.92 -18.90
N ARG A 524 15.72 -1.04 -19.76
CA ARG A 524 16.34 -0.64 -21.03
C ARG A 524 17.15 0.65 -20.93
N SER A 525 17.27 1.24 -19.74
CA SER A 525 17.89 2.55 -19.53
C SER A 525 17.28 3.67 -20.39
N LEU A 526 16.01 3.52 -20.79
CA LEU A 526 15.30 4.50 -21.59
C LEU A 526 14.74 5.61 -20.70
N LYS A 527 14.96 6.87 -21.09
CA LYS A 527 14.42 8.05 -20.43
C LYS A 527 13.75 8.96 -21.45
N ILE A 528 12.68 9.61 -21.02
CA ILE A 528 12.15 10.79 -21.70
C ILE A 528 12.81 11.98 -21.03
N ASP A 529 13.65 12.69 -21.78
CA ASP A 529 14.44 13.78 -21.25
C ASP A 529 13.65 15.10 -21.15
N GLY A 530 13.77 15.75 -20.00
CA GLY A 530 13.23 17.07 -19.74
C GLY A 530 11.77 17.10 -19.29
N PRO A 531 11.20 18.31 -19.15
CA PRO A 531 9.79 18.49 -18.87
C PRO A 531 8.94 17.97 -20.04
N LEU A 532 7.72 17.53 -19.72
CA LEU A 532 6.77 17.01 -20.69
C LEU A 532 5.36 17.53 -20.45
N TYR A 533 4.55 17.48 -21.51
CA TYR A 533 3.11 17.58 -21.42
C TYR A 533 2.50 16.18 -21.27
N GLU A 534 1.68 16.01 -20.24
CA GLU A 534 0.75 14.88 -20.14
C GLU A 534 -0.60 15.35 -20.68
N ILE A 535 -0.93 14.93 -21.90
CA ILE A 535 -2.16 15.29 -22.59
C ILE A 535 -3.14 14.12 -22.40
N PHE A 536 -4.20 14.35 -21.64
CA PHE A 536 -5.17 13.34 -21.25
C PHE A 536 -6.52 13.64 -21.89
N TYR A 537 -6.91 12.83 -22.86
CA TYR A 537 -8.25 12.84 -23.43
C TYR A 537 -9.04 11.66 -22.87
N THR A 538 -10.22 11.94 -22.31
CA THR A 538 -11.13 10.93 -21.78
C THR A 538 -12.52 11.15 -22.34
N ARG A 539 -13.18 10.05 -22.68
CA ARG A 539 -14.54 10.09 -23.20
C ARG A 539 -15.39 8.96 -22.65
N TYR A 540 -16.53 9.35 -22.12
CA TYR A 540 -17.57 8.47 -21.60
C TYR A 540 -18.78 8.60 -22.52
N GLY A 541 -18.93 7.65 -23.43
CA GLY A 541 -20.10 7.51 -24.28
C GLY A 541 -21.17 6.63 -23.63
N ARG A 542 -22.36 6.59 -24.24
CA ARG A 542 -23.43 5.65 -23.87
C ARG A 542 -23.01 4.20 -24.10
N ASP A 543 -22.24 4.01 -25.17
CA ASP A 543 -21.87 2.73 -25.76
C ASP A 543 -20.36 2.49 -25.73
N GLY A 544 -19.62 3.26 -24.95
CA GLY A 544 -18.17 3.12 -24.95
C GLY A 544 -17.50 3.98 -23.93
N PHE A 545 -16.37 3.51 -23.46
CA PHE A 545 -15.50 4.29 -22.62
C PHE A 545 -14.07 3.98 -22.99
N GLY A 546 -13.28 5.05 -23.01
CA GLY A 546 -11.85 4.93 -23.07
C GLY A 546 -11.17 6.25 -22.79
N TRP A 547 -9.87 6.15 -22.64
CA TRP A 547 -9.02 7.31 -22.55
C TRP A 547 -7.68 7.06 -23.19
N VAL A 548 -7.04 8.16 -23.58
CA VAL A 548 -5.67 8.18 -24.08
C VAL A 548 -4.88 9.23 -23.31
N ARG A 549 -3.68 8.86 -22.87
CA ARG A 549 -2.69 9.77 -22.30
C ARG A 549 -1.44 9.76 -23.15
N ALA A 550 -1.09 10.90 -23.71
CA ALA A 550 0.18 11.10 -24.39
C ALA A 550 1.15 11.82 -23.44
N PHE A 551 2.38 11.32 -23.35
CA PHE A 551 3.49 11.90 -22.60
C PHE A 551 4.52 12.42 -23.60
N VAL A 552 4.45 13.72 -23.91
CA VAL A 552 5.21 14.33 -25.00
C VAL A 552 6.18 15.38 -24.43
N PRO A 553 7.49 15.31 -24.70
CA PRO A 553 8.43 16.34 -24.26
C PRO A 553 7.99 17.74 -24.71
N THR A 554 8.16 18.74 -23.86
CA THR A 554 7.74 20.11 -24.21
C THR A 554 8.50 20.66 -25.42
N LYS A 555 9.71 20.15 -25.71
CA LYS A 555 10.53 20.54 -26.87
C LYS A 555 9.93 20.18 -28.23
N GLU A 556 9.00 19.22 -28.27
CA GLU A 556 8.30 18.82 -29.50
C GLU A 556 7.25 19.85 -29.90
N PHE A 557 6.94 20.80 -29.02
CA PHE A 557 6.07 21.93 -29.26
C PHE A 557 6.89 23.24 -29.24
N THR A 558 6.43 24.21 -30.01
CA THR A 558 6.96 25.57 -30.08
C THR A 558 6.54 26.37 -28.86
N ASP A 559 5.29 26.17 -28.43
CA ASP A 559 4.70 26.80 -27.25
C ASP A 559 3.53 25.96 -26.70
N GLU A 560 2.88 26.45 -25.64
CA GLU A 560 1.71 25.81 -25.04
C GLU A 560 0.49 25.84 -25.95
N LYS A 561 0.39 26.80 -26.89
CA LYS A 561 -0.72 26.92 -27.82
C LYS A 561 -0.68 25.78 -28.84
N GLU A 562 0.50 25.44 -29.37
CA GLU A 562 0.67 24.30 -30.27
C GLU A 562 0.32 22.96 -29.58
N ALA A 563 0.61 22.83 -28.27
CA ALA A 563 0.19 21.66 -27.50
C ALA A 563 -1.34 21.57 -27.35
N VAL A 564 -2.03 22.70 -27.15
CA VAL A 564 -3.51 22.77 -27.12
C VAL A 564 -4.09 22.39 -28.49
N GLU A 565 -3.55 22.95 -29.58
CA GLU A 565 -3.98 22.64 -30.96
C GLU A 565 -3.79 21.16 -31.30
N TRP A 566 -2.65 20.57 -30.92
CA TRP A 566 -2.41 19.13 -31.09
C TRP A 566 -3.38 18.27 -30.25
N SER A 567 -3.71 18.72 -29.04
CA SER A 567 -4.67 18.02 -28.17
C SER A 567 -6.08 17.96 -28.80
N ALA A 568 -6.50 19.01 -29.52
CA ALA A 568 -7.76 19.01 -30.25
C ALA A 568 -7.76 17.97 -31.39
N GLN A 569 -6.63 17.82 -32.10
CA GLN A 569 -6.46 16.77 -33.12
C GLN A 569 -6.51 15.36 -32.50
N LEU A 570 -5.89 15.19 -31.32
CA LEU A 570 -5.95 13.93 -30.58
C LEU A 570 -7.40 13.55 -30.26
N ARG A 571 -8.19 14.49 -29.73
CA ARG A 571 -9.62 14.27 -29.47
C ARG A 571 -10.36 13.85 -30.74
N ALA A 572 -10.23 14.63 -31.82
CA ALA A 572 -10.91 14.37 -33.08
C ALA A 572 -10.58 12.98 -33.63
N SER A 573 -9.33 12.55 -33.53
CA SER A 573 -8.87 11.24 -34.01
C SER A 573 -9.34 10.05 -33.18
N MET A 574 -9.61 10.25 -31.88
CA MET A 574 -9.91 9.18 -30.94
C MET A 574 -11.41 9.07 -30.61
N GLN A 575 -12.19 10.10 -30.94
CA GLN A 575 -13.62 10.17 -30.61
C GLN A 575 -14.40 9.00 -31.19
N GLY A 576 -14.26 8.69 -32.49
CA GLY A 576 -14.96 7.59 -33.14
C GLY A 576 -14.65 6.23 -32.53
N LEU A 577 -13.39 6.01 -32.12
CA LEU A 577 -12.95 4.80 -31.44
C LEU A 577 -13.58 4.66 -30.04
N PHE A 578 -13.63 5.73 -29.26
CA PHE A 578 -14.21 5.71 -27.91
C PHE A 578 -15.74 5.63 -27.92
N ASP A 579 -16.39 6.16 -28.96
CA ASP A 579 -17.83 5.99 -29.18
C ASP A 579 -18.19 4.57 -29.66
N GLY A 580 -17.20 3.75 -30.00
CA GLY A 580 -17.43 2.41 -30.55
C GLY A 580 -17.97 2.42 -31.98
N HIS A 581 -17.97 3.58 -32.65
CA HIS A 581 -18.35 3.71 -34.06
C HIS A 581 -17.24 3.26 -35.01
N GLU A 582 -15.99 3.39 -34.58
CA GLU A 582 -14.82 3.00 -35.35
C GLU A 582 -14.03 1.93 -34.60
N GLN A 583 -13.43 1.00 -35.35
CA GLN A 583 -12.49 0.01 -34.81
C GLN A 583 -11.03 0.47 -34.91
N ARG A 584 -10.79 1.59 -35.59
CA ARG A 584 -9.45 2.10 -35.87
C ARG A 584 -9.39 3.60 -35.62
N ALA A 585 -8.35 4.04 -34.93
CA ALA A 585 -7.97 5.45 -34.82
C ALA A 585 -6.51 5.63 -35.23
N SER A 586 -6.10 6.86 -35.50
CA SER A 586 -4.70 7.20 -35.76
C SER A 586 -4.29 8.35 -34.84
N LEU A 587 -3.23 8.18 -34.07
CA LEU A 587 -2.70 9.29 -33.29
C LEU A 587 -2.14 10.36 -34.23
N PRO A 588 -2.38 11.66 -33.94
CA PRO A 588 -1.80 12.74 -34.72
C PRO A 588 -0.26 12.70 -34.63
N SER A 589 0.40 13.03 -35.74
CA SER A 589 1.85 13.22 -35.75
C SER A 589 2.25 14.37 -34.83
N LEU A 590 3.43 14.28 -34.21
CA LEU A 590 4.00 15.41 -33.46
C LEU A 590 4.34 16.56 -34.42
N PRO A 591 4.22 17.83 -34.00
CA PRO A 591 4.48 18.97 -34.89
C PRO A 591 5.92 19.06 -35.40
N ARG A 592 6.89 18.64 -34.58
CA ARG A 592 8.31 18.56 -34.92
C ARG A 592 8.71 17.11 -35.04
N GLN A 593 8.76 16.56 -36.26
CA GLN A 593 9.28 15.20 -36.53
C GLN A 593 10.75 15.20 -36.91
#